data_AF-A0A484FML1-F1
#
_entry.id   AF-A0A484FML1-F1
#
_cell.length_a   1.000
_cell.length_b   1.000
_cell.length_c   1.000
_cell.angle_alpha   90.00
_cell.angle_beta   90.00
_cell.angle_gamma   90.00
#
_symmetry.space_group_name_H-M   'P 1'
#
loop_
_entity.id
_entity.type
_entity.pdbx_description
1 polymer ?
#
loop_
_entity_poly.entity_id
_entity_poly.type
_entity_poly.pdbx_seq_one_letter_code
_entity_poly.pdbx_strand_id
1 'polypeptide(L)'
;MDFIRTNPLLVAGAVICLAFARYVHAGLTNPLSNIPGPWYTRFTTLVSTYYVITAHHPDWVHDLHAEYGPVVRISPREVDVSHPPTCQQIHSVKGGFLKSPFYSLLITDSSSVFNEIRPEVHRKYKRLLSNPMSETGLKSFLPRIDGKVRLAIEQIRGEDQARGAADIAKWFMFLSFDVIGDLTFGEGFGQLESGVKNRSVNDFVSLGFVGGLRSMFPTIAWFSLYLPIPVFRDATKIQYRTFDYAQGALDRHAKRVEDLGSDPRPTVFSRLYDTGEEGGGGWTPVEIRDNAQVFIVGGSDTTANSMIYLIWAVCKLPGVKQKLLRELEPLAEDFSYEDLKELPYLNWIVNETLRLYTALPCGLPRIVPEGGARLAGHFVPEGFTVTTQAYSLHRDERAFPDPYRFYPERWEHATQEMRDCTMPFGEGSRTCLGRHLARIELRLITARFFRSFPDAEVSVQEGMCDKDMEPALHFLMVPSGHRCLIKLNA
;
A
#
# COMPACT_ATOMS: atom_id res chain seq x y z
N MET A 1 -19.66 -43.85 -34.24
CA MET A 1 -20.45 -42.67 -33.82
C MET A 1 -21.72 -43.07 -33.07
N ASP A 2 -22.32 -44.23 -33.36
CA ASP A 2 -23.57 -44.66 -32.73
C ASP A 2 -23.47 -44.94 -31.23
N PHE A 3 -22.33 -45.41 -30.72
CA PHE A 3 -22.10 -45.61 -29.28
C PHE A 3 -22.15 -44.30 -28.47
N ILE A 4 -21.57 -43.22 -29.01
CA ILE A 4 -21.58 -41.89 -28.37
C ILE A 4 -23.00 -41.31 -28.38
N ARG A 5 -23.76 -41.54 -29.46
CA ARG A 5 -25.16 -41.08 -29.57
C ARG A 5 -26.12 -41.85 -28.66
N THR A 6 -25.87 -43.13 -28.42
CA THR A 6 -26.73 -44.00 -27.60
C THR A 6 -26.41 -43.96 -26.11
N ASN A 7 -25.21 -43.50 -25.72
CA ASN A 7 -24.76 -43.51 -24.32
C ASN A 7 -24.13 -42.17 -23.86
N PRO A 8 -24.82 -41.02 -24.04
CA PRO A 8 -24.26 -39.71 -23.72
C PRO A 8 -23.86 -39.57 -22.24
N LEU A 9 -24.59 -40.21 -21.32
CA LEU A 9 -24.28 -40.18 -19.88
C LEU A 9 -23.01 -40.95 -19.52
N LEU A 10 -22.74 -42.09 -20.17
CA LEU A 10 -21.51 -42.86 -19.94
C LEU A 10 -20.29 -42.12 -20.49
N VAL A 11 -20.43 -41.49 -21.67
CA VAL A 11 -19.36 -40.66 -22.25
C VAL A 11 -19.09 -39.44 -21.36
N ALA A 12 -20.14 -38.74 -20.90
CA ALA A 12 -19.99 -37.62 -19.96
C ALA A 12 -19.33 -38.05 -18.64
N GLY A 13 -19.75 -39.19 -18.07
CA GLY A 13 -19.16 -39.75 -16.86
C GLY A 13 -17.67 -40.09 -17.04
N ALA A 14 -17.29 -40.74 -18.15
CA ALA A 14 -15.90 -41.04 -18.45
C ALA A 14 -15.04 -39.76 -18.61
N VAL A 15 -15.56 -38.72 -19.26
CA VAL A 15 -14.89 -37.42 -19.39
C VAL A 15 -14.69 -36.77 -18.02
N ILE A 16 -15.71 -36.78 -17.16
CA ILE A 16 -15.61 -36.24 -15.78
C ILE A 16 -14.57 -37.03 -14.97
N CYS A 17 -14.58 -38.36 -15.02
CA CYS A 17 -13.60 -39.20 -14.33
C CYS A 17 -12.18 -38.94 -14.82
N LEU A 18 -11.96 -38.82 -16.13
CA LEU A 18 -10.65 -38.49 -16.70
C LEU A 18 -10.19 -37.08 -16.31
N ALA A 19 -11.10 -36.10 -16.33
CA ALA A 19 -10.81 -34.74 -15.90
C ALA A 19 -10.44 -34.68 -14.41
N PHE A 20 -11.19 -35.40 -13.56
CA PHE A 20 -10.91 -35.51 -12.13
C PHE A 20 -9.58 -36.23 -11.86
N ALA A 21 -9.32 -37.35 -12.51
CA ALA A 21 -8.05 -38.07 -12.39
C ALA A 21 -6.87 -37.20 -12.83
N ARG A 22 -7.01 -36.45 -13.93
CA ARG A 22 -5.99 -35.49 -14.40
C ARG A 22 -5.79 -34.34 -13.40
N TYR A 23 -6.85 -33.83 -12.79
CA TYR A 23 -6.79 -32.80 -11.76
C TYR A 23 -6.06 -33.30 -10.49
N VAL A 24 -6.42 -34.48 -9.99
CA VAL A 24 -5.76 -35.11 -8.84
C VAL A 24 -4.29 -35.39 -9.15
N HIS A 25 -3.99 -35.96 -10.32
CA HIS A 25 -2.62 -36.21 -10.75
C HIS A 25 -1.81 -34.90 -10.79
N ALA A 26 -2.34 -33.85 -11.42
CA ALA A 26 -1.67 -32.56 -11.53
C ALA A 26 -1.35 -31.90 -10.17
N GLY A 27 -2.22 -32.05 -9.17
CA GLY A 27 -1.94 -31.54 -7.83
C GLY A 27 -0.94 -32.40 -7.05
N LEU A 28 -0.97 -33.73 -7.24
CA LEU A 28 -0.03 -34.63 -6.59
C LEU A 28 1.39 -34.54 -7.17
N THR A 29 1.51 -34.42 -8.49
CA THR A 29 2.78 -34.28 -9.21
C THR A 29 3.20 -32.83 -9.45
N ASN A 30 2.51 -31.88 -8.83
CA ASN A 30 2.87 -30.46 -8.89
C ASN A 30 4.33 -30.27 -8.43
N PRO A 31 5.16 -29.49 -9.13
CA PRO A 31 6.53 -29.21 -8.71
C PRO A 31 6.66 -28.62 -7.29
N LEU A 32 5.66 -27.88 -6.82
CA LEU A 32 5.60 -27.34 -5.46
C LEU A 32 5.06 -28.34 -4.42
N SER A 33 4.77 -29.59 -4.80
CA SER A 33 4.22 -30.60 -3.88
C SER A 33 5.14 -30.90 -2.69
N ASN A 34 6.45 -30.74 -2.87
CA ASN A 34 7.47 -30.94 -1.83
C ASN A 34 7.63 -29.74 -0.88
N ILE A 35 6.96 -28.62 -1.17
CA ILE A 35 7.00 -27.43 -0.32
C ILE A 35 5.97 -27.62 0.81
N PRO A 36 6.35 -27.37 2.08
CA PRO A 36 5.44 -27.42 3.22
C PRO A 36 4.21 -26.54 3.03
N GLY A 37 3.10 -26.92 3.63
CA GLY A 37 1.85 -26.16 3.59
C GLY A 37 0.63 -27.08 3.51
N PRO A 38 -0.58 -26.52 3.69
CA PRO A 38 -1.80 -27.33 3.76
C PRO A 38 -1.99 -28.20 2.51
N TRP A 39 -2.58 -29.39 2.68
CA TRP A 39 -2.71 -30.35 1.59
C TRP A 39 -3.56 -29.81 0.43
N TYR A 40 -4.57 -28.99 0.73
CA TYR A 40 -5.49 -28.42 -0.27
C TYR A 40 -4.81 -27.38 -1.18
N THR A 41 -3.71 -26.76 -0.75
CA THR A 41 -2.99 -25.77 -1.57
C THR A 41 -2.28 -26.42 -2.76
N ARG A 42 -2.24 -27.75 -2.85
CA ARG A 42 -1.81 -28.49 -4.06
C ARG A 42 -2.84 -28.41 -5.19
N PHE A 43 -4.10 -28.19 -4.85
CA PHE A 43 -5.24 -28.39 -5.73
C PHE A 43 -6.02 -27.11 -6.00
N THR A 44 -6.09 -26.19 -5.04
CA THR A 44 -6.97 -25.02 -5.14
C THR A 44 -6.38 -23.75 -4.53
N THR A 45 -6.71 -22.61 -5.15
CA THR A 45 -6.45 -21.26 -4.64
C THR A 45 -7.63 -20.72 -3.82
N LEU A 46 -8.79 -21.40 -3.82
CA LEU A 46 -10.04 -20.88 -3.24
C LEU A 46 -9.94 -20.52 -1.76
N VAL A 47 -9.14 -21.25 -0.97
CA VAL A 47 -8.95 -20.95 0.45
C VAL A 47 -8.15 -19.65 0.62
N SER A 48 -7.08 -19.45 -0.14
CA SER A 48 -6.35 -18.18 -0.16
C SER A 48 -7.29 -17.04 -0.58
N THR A 49 -8.08 -17.22 -1.65
CA THR A 49 -9.06 -16.22 -2.09
C THR A 49 -10.10 -15.89 -1.02
N TYR A 50 -10.59 -16.88 -0.27
CA TYR A 50 -11.51 -16.68 0.86
C TYR A 50 -10.88 -15.78 1.93
N TYR A 51 -9.64 -16.04 2.32
CA TYR A 51 -8.93 -15.21 3.29
C TYR A 51 -8.64 -13.79 2.78
N VAL A 52 -8.41 -13.61 1.47
CA VAL A 52 -8.29 -12.26 0.90
C VAL A 52 -9.61 -11.49 0.98
N ILE A 53 -10.74 -12.13 0.65
CA ILE A 53 -12.07 -11.50 0.67
C ILE A 53 -12.51 -11.13 2.09
N THR A 54 -12.16 -11.97 3.06
CA THR A 54 -12.50 -11.77 4.47
C THR A 54 -11.50 -10.88 5.21
N ALA A 55 -10.52 -10.28 4.52
CA ALA A 55 -9.49 -9.41 5.11
C ALA A 55 -8.59 -10.11 6.15
N HIS A 56 -8.35 -11.41 5.96
CA HIS A 56 -7.61 -12.29 6.85
C HIS A 56 -6.50 -13.08 6.12
N HIS A 57 -5.98 -12.55 5.01
CA HIS A 57 -4.92 -13.25 4.27
C HIS A 57 -3.54 -13.15 4.95
N PRO A 58 -3.08 -11.97 5.40
CA PRO A 58 -1.72 -11.86 5.95
C PRO A 58 -1.50 -12.61 7.26
N ASP A 59 -2.49 -12.59 8.16
CA ASP A 59 -2.59 -13.39 9.37
C ASP A 59 -2.66 -14.90 9.05
N TRP A 60 -3.51 -15.32 8.11
CA TRP A 60 -3.54 -16.73 7.67
C TRP A 60 -2.16 -17.21 7.19
N VAL A 61 -1.48 -16.45 6.33
CA VAL A 61 -0.14 -16.81 5.84
C VAL A 61 0.89 -16.79 6.98
N HIS A 62 0.77 -15.88 7.95
CA HIS A 62 1.63 -15.83 9.12
C HIS A 62 1.47 -17.08 10.01
N ASP A 63 0.24 -17.51 10.26
CA ASP A 63 -0.05 -18.75 11.00
C ASP A 63 0.54 -19.97 10.29
N LEU A 64 0.48 -19.99 8.95
CA LEU A 64 1.14 -21.04 8.20
C LEU A 64 2.67 -21.01 8.33
N HIS A 65 3.30 -19.83 8.41
CA HIS A 65 4.73 -19.75 8.68
C HIS A 65 5.10 -20.26 10.07
N ALA A 66 4.24 -20.02 11.07
CA ALA A 66 4.42 -20.56 12.42
C ALA A 66 4.34 -22.10 12.44
N GLU A 67 3.47 -22.70 11.62
CA GLU A 67 3.29 -24.15 11.55
C GLU A 67 4.31 -24.87 10.64
N TYR A 68 4.54 -24.34 9.44
CA TYR A 68 5.28 -25.02 8.37
C TYR A 68 6.70 -24.49 8.15
N GLY A 69 7.06 -23.37 8.78
CA GLY A 69 8.39 -22.77 8.71
C GLY A 69 8.53 -21.66 7.65
N PRO A 70 9.77 -21.33 7.23
CA PRO A 70 10.08 -20.10 6.48
C PRO A 70 9.57 -20.06 5.04
N VAL A 71 9.18 -21.20 4.46
CA VAL A 71 8.67 -21.30 3.08
C VAL A 71 7.42 -22.15 3.07
N VAL A 72 6.32 -21.60 2.57
CA VAL A 72 5.01 -22.23 2.62
C VAL A 72 4.30 -22.15 1.27
N ARG A 73 3.70 -23.25 0.83
CA ARG A 73 2.80 -23.27 -0.32
C ARG A 73 1.41 -22.78 0.05
N ILE A 74 1.00 -21.66 -0.53
CA ILE A 74 -0.31 -21.02 -0.28
C ILE A 74 -1.31 -21.25 -1.43
N SER A 75 -0.82 -21.59 -2.63
CA SER A 75 -1.66 -21.98 -3.77
C SER A 75 -0.93 -22.99 -4.68
N PRO A 76 -1.62 -23.62 -5.65
CA PRO A 76 -1.00 -24.62 -6.53
C PRO A 76 0.18 -24.07 -7.34
N ARG A 77 0.26 -22.74 -7.50
CA ARG A 77 1.33 -22.08 -8.26
C ARG A 77 2.05 -20.99 -7.47
N GLU A 78 1.85 -20.94 -6.16
CA GLU A 78 2.34 -19.84 -5.32
C GLU A 78 2.88 -20.31 -3.97
N VAL A 79 4.02 -19.72 -3.59
CA VAL A 79 4.66 -19.91 -2.29
C VAL A 79 4.89 -18.57 -1.62
N ASP A 80 4.73 -18.53 -0.30
CA ASP A 80 5.14 -17.40 0.53
C ASP A 80 6.46 -17.71 1.24
N VAL A 81 7.28 -16.69 1.43
CA VAL A 81 8.62 -16.76 2.04
C VAL A 81 8.72 -15.72 3.15
N SER A 82 8.99 -16.20 4.37
CA SER A 82 9.29 -15.38 5.55
C SER A 82 10.68 -15.73 6.08
N HIS A 83 11.70 -15.47 5.25
CA HIS A 83 13.12 -15.65 5.57
C HIS A 83 13.91 -14.44 5.06
N PRO A 84 14.41 -13.55 5.93
CA PRO A 84 14.91 -12.23 5.51
C PRO A 84 15.97 -12.27 4.41
N PRO A 85 17.03 -13.11 4.47
CA PRO A 85 18.01 -13.19 3.39
C PRO A 85 17.41 -13.60 2.04
N THR A 86 16.40 -14.48 2.06
CA THR A 86 15.72 -14.91 0.83
C THR A 86 14.74 -13.86 0.33
N CYS A 87 14.06 -13.13 1.22
CA CYS A 87 13.23 -11.99 0.84
C CYS A 87 14.07 -10.90 0.15
N GLN A 88 15.26 -10.60 0.70
CA GLN A 88 16.22 -9.68 0.09
C GLN A 88 16.66 -10.15 -1.29
N GLN A 89 16.98 -11.44 -1.44
CA GLN A 89 17.30 -12.05 -2.74
C GLN A 89 16.18 -11.85 -3.76
N ILE A 90 14.93 -12.11 -3.38
CA ILE A 90 13.74 -11.99 -4.24
C ILE A 90 13.54 -10.54 -4.72
N HIS A 91 13.77 -9.54 -3.88
CA HIS A 91 13.59 -8.12 -4.27
C HIS A 91 14.83 -7.48 -4.88
N SER A 92 15.99 -8.15 -4.80
CA SER A 92 17.26 -7.62 -5.29
C SER A 92 17.22 -7.31 -6.80
N VAL A 93 17.97 -6.29 -7.21
CA VAL A 93 18.09 -5.89 -8.64
C VAL A 93 18.68 -7.03 -9.48
N LYS A 94 19.56 -7.84 -8.89
CA LYS A 94 20.29 -8.93 -9.58
C LYS A 94 19.56 -10.27 -9.54
N GLY A 95 18.47 -10.39 -8.77
CA GLY A 95 17.79 -11.67 -8.54
C GLY A 95 16.97 -12.19 -9.72
N GLY A 96 16.69 -11.36 -10.73
CA GLY A 96 15.93 -11.76 -11.91
C GLY A 96 14.41 -11.92 -11.70
N PHE A 97 13.92 -11.80 -10.46
CA PHE A 97 12.51 -11.91 -10.13
C PHE A 97 11.71 -10.72 -10.67
N LEU A 98 10.73 -11.00 -11.52
CA LEU A 98 9.87 -9.98 -12.13
C LEU A 98 8.58 -9.79 -11.34
N LYS A 99 7.93 -8.62 -11.46
CA LYS A 99 6.56 -8.45 -10.93
C LYS A 99 5.61 -9.41 -11.65
N SER A 100 4.72 -10.03 -10.90
CA SER A 100 3.72 -10.93 -11.50
C SER A 100 2.62 -10.16 -12.23
N PRO A 101 1.84 -10.83 -13.11
CA PRO A 101 0.68 -10.22 -13.78
C PRO A 101 -0.39 -9.67 -12.83
N PHE A 102 -0.32 -10.00 -11.53
CA PHE A 102 -1.14 -9.40 -10.48
C PHE A 102 -1.14 -7.87 -10.55
N TYR A 103 0.02 -7.25 -10.78
CA TYR A 103 0.15 -5.79 -10.77
C TYR A 103 -0.60 -5.13 -11.94
N SER A 104 -0.54 -5.70 -13.14
CA SER A 104 -1.27 -5.19 -14.31
C SER A 104 -2.78 -5.48 -14.26
N LEU A 105 -3.21 -6.46 -13.45
CA LEU A 105 -4.63 -6.72 -13.18
C LEU A 105 -5.19 -5.79 -12.09
N LEU A 106 -4.34 -5.39 -11.15
CA LEU A 106 -4.70 -4.46 -10.07
C LEU A 106 -5.04 -3.08 -10.63
N ILE A 107 -4.25 -2.59 -11.59
CA ILE A 107 -4.54 -1.35 -12.34
C ILE A 107 -4.48 -1.66 -13.83
N THR A 108 -5.67 -1.74 -14.45
CA THR A 108 -5.85 -2.03 -15.88
C THR A 108 -5.68 -0.78 -16.74
N ASP A 109 -5.53 -1.00 -18.06
CA ASP A 109 -5.50 0.02 -19.12
C ASP A 109 -4.58 1.23 -18.86
N SER A 110 -3.53 1.03 -18.07
CA SER A 110 -2.53 2.06 -17.74
C SER A 110 -1.18 1.42 -17.45
N SER A 111 -0.10 2.16 -17.68
CA SER A 111 1.24 1.77 -17.25
C SER A 111 1.90 2.86 -16.42
N SER A 112 2.30 2.50 -15.21
CA SER A 112 2.90 3.41 -14.23
C SER A 112 4.08 2.74 -13.51
N VAL A 113 4.84 3.54 -12.76
CA VAL A 113 5.94 3.06 -11.92
C VAL A 113 5.51 1.95 -10.93
N PHE A 114 4.24 1.90 -10.56
CA PHE A 114 3.72 0.89 -9.63
C PHE A 114 3.31 -0.41 -10.33
N ASN A 115 2.55 -0.38 -11.42
CA ASN A 115 2.00 -1.60 -12.05
C ASN A 115 2.85 -2.16 -13.20
N GLU A 116 3.84 -1.41 -13.71
CA GLU A 116 4.68 -1.86 -14.82
C GLU A 116 5.57 -3.05 -14.44
N ILE A 117 5.36 -4.17 -15.14
CA ILE A 117 6.05 -5.44 -14.93
C ILE A 117 7.39 -5.49 -15.67
N ARG A 118 7.49 -4.79 -16.81
CA ARG A 118 8.70 -4.74 -17.65
C ARG A 118 9.81 -3.89 -17.00
N PRO A 119 10.99 -4.45 -16.71
CA PRO A 119 12.06 -3.75 -16.01
C PRO A 119 12.55 -2.47 -16.70
N GLU A 120 12.64 -2.46 -18.03
CA GLU A 120 13.13 -1.35 -18.83
C GLU A 120 12.19 -0.15 -18.79
N VAL A 121 10.88 -0.37 -18.96
CA VAL A 121 9.86 0.69 -18.89
C VAL A 121 9.73 1.21 -17.47
N HIS A 122 9.75 0.33 -16.47
CA HIS A 122 9.79 0.76 -15.08
C HIS A 122 11.04 1.61 -14.76
N ARG A 123 12.21 1.25 -15.31
CA ARG A 123 13.45 2.02 -15.11
C ARG A 123 13.33 3.41 -15.73
N LYS A 124 12.70 3.53 -16.91
CA LYS A 124 12.35 4.83 -17.52
C LYS A 124 11.50 5.67 -16.56
N TYR A 125 10.43 5.10 -16.00
CA TYR A 125 9.57 5.84 -15.07
C TYR A 125 10.29 6.24 -13.77
N LYS A 126 10.97 5.27 -13.14
CA LYS A 126 11.67 5.52 -11.88
C LYS A 126 12.76 6.58 -12.03
N ARG A 127 13.49 6.61 -13.14
CA ARG A 127 14.61 7.55 -13.36
C ARG A 127 14.17 9.01 -13.20
N LEU A 128 13.05 9.40 -13.81
CA LEU A 128 12.62 10.79 -13.80
C LEU A 128 11.92 11.20 -12.50
N LEU A 129 11.21 10.27 -11.85
CA LEU A 129 10.51 10.56 -10.59
C LEU A 129 11.40 10.45 -9.34
N SER A 130 12.53 9.73 -9.39
CA SER A 130 13.35 9.50 -8.19
C SER A 130 13.95 10.78 -7.61
N ASN A 131 14.29 11.77 -8.46
CA ASN A 131 14.85 13.02 -7.97
C ASN A 131 13.82 13.91 -7.24
N PRO A 132 12.66 14.25 -7.82
CA PRO A 132 11.65 15.06 -7.10
C PRO A 132 11.09 14.36 -5.85
N MET A 133 11.08 13.02 -5.82
CA MET A 133 10.63 12.24 -4.66
C MET A 133 11.77 11.87 -3.68
N SER A 134 12.99 12.33 -3.93
CA SER A 134 14.10 12.20 -2.98
C SER A 134 13.92 13.15 -1.80
N GLU A 135 14.61 12.88 -0.69
CA GLU A 135 14.61 13.78 0.45
C GLU A 135 15.04 15.22 0.07
N THR A 136 16.04 15.36 -0.80
CA THR A 136 16.47 16.68 -1.31
C THR A 136 15.41 17.32 -2.20
N GLY A 137 14.77 16.55 -3.08
CA GLY A 137 13.72 17.04 -3.98
C GLY A 137 12.48 17.52 -3.22
N LEU A 138 12.13 16.85 -2.12
CA LEU A 138 10.96 17.19 -1.31
C LEU A 138 11.13 18.47 -0.49
N LYS A 139 12.36 18.99 -0.32
CA LYS A 139 12.60 20.23 0.43
C LYS A 139 11.81 21.43 -0.09
N SER A 140 11.69 21.57 -1.42
CA SER A 140 10.91 22.66 -2.02
C SER A 140 9.40 22.53 -1.77
N PHE A 141 8.92 21.36 -1.37
CA PHE A 141 7.51 21.10 -1.07
C PHE A 141 7.19 21.20 0.42
N LEU A 142 8.19 21.23 1.31
CA LEU A 142 7.99 21.24 2.76
C LEU A 142 7.02 22.33 3.23
N PRO A 143 7.12 23.61 2.79
CA PRO A 143 6.17 24.64 3.23
C PRO A 143 4.71 24.32 2.84
N ARG A 144 4.52 23.69 1.67
CA ARG A 144 3.18 23.31 1.16
C ARG A 144 2.61 22.09 1.86
N ILE A 145 3.47 21.16 2.29
CA ILE A 145 3.07 20.01 3.10
C ILE A 145 2.71 20.50 4.50
N ASP A 146 3.59 21.28 5.11
CA ASP A 146 3.42 21.82 6.45
C ASP A 146 2.16 22.68 6.59
N GLY A 147 1.90 23.56 5.60
CA GLY A 147 0.69 24.37 5.57
C GLY A 147 -0.60 23.53 5.60
N LYS A 148 -0.63 22.38 4.89
CA LYS A 148 -1.78 21.48 4.93
C LYS A 148 -1.88 20.71 6.24
N VAL A 149 -0.75 20.31 6.82
CA VAL A 149 -0.73 19.70 8.16
C VAL A 149 -1.33 20.67 9.18
N ARG A 150 -0.93 21.94 9.16
CA ARG A 150 -1.48 22.98 10.05
C ARG A 150 -2.98 23.18 9.84
N LEU A 151 -3.43 23.25 8.58
CA LEU A 151 -4.86 23.32 8.26
C LEU A 151 -5.62 22.09 8.79
N ALA A 152 -5.06 20.88 8.65
CA ALA A 152 -5.68 19.68 9.20
C ALA A 152 -5.81 19.74 10.73
N ILE A 153 -4.78 20.24 11.44
CA ILE A 153 -4.84 20.47 12.89
C ILE A 153 -5.94 21.47 13.27
N GLU A 154 -6.07 22.57 12.53
CA GLU A 154 -7.13 23.56 12.75
C GLU A 154 -8.53 22.96 12.55
N GLN A 155 -8.72 22.18 11.48
CA GLN A 155 -9.98 21.52 11.19
C GLN A 155 -10.35 20.45 12.22
N ILE A 156 -9.37 19.67 12.68
CA ILE A 156 -9.52 18.70 13.78
C ILE A 156 -9.97 19.43 15.06
N ARG A 157 -9.34 20.56 15.40
CA ARG A 157 -9.74 21.39 16.55
C ARG A 157 -11.18 21.86 16.41
N GLY A 158 -11.56 22.37 15.24
CA GLY A 158 -12.90 22.86 14.97
C GLY A 158 -13.97 21.77 15.11
N GLU A 159 -13.70 20.55 14.63
CA GLU A 159 -14.63 19.44 14.78
C GLU A 159 -14.79 18.99 16.24
N ASP A 160 -13.70 18.89 17.00
CA ASP A 160 -13.74 18.56 18.43
C ASP A 160 -14.52 19.62 19.22
N GLN A 161 -14.33 20.91 18.94
CA GLN A 161 -15.10 21.98 19.58
C GLN A 161 -16.60 21.91 19.27
N ALA A 162 -16.96 21.49 18.05
CA ALA A 162 -18.35 21.41 17.62
C ALA A 162 -19.08 20.16 18.16
N ARG A 163 -18.38 19.02 18.28
CA ARG A 163 -18.98 17.70 18.55
C ARG A 163 -18.51 17.04 19.85
N GLY A 164 -17.44 17.53 20.45
CA GLY A 164 -16.78 16.96 21.62
C GLY A 164 -15.76 15.86 21.31
N ALA A 165 -15.57 15.52 20.03
CA ALA A 165 -14.52 14.65 19.50
C ALA A 165 -14.34 14.89 18.00
N ALA A 166 -13.14 14.71 17.48
CA ALA A 166 -12.82 14.81 16.06
C ALA A 166 -12.56 13.44 15.44
N ASP A 167 -13.07 13.21 14.23
CA ASP A 167 -12.75 11.99 13.47
C ASP A 167 -11.44 12.19 12.70
N ILE A 168 -10.32 11.79 13.30
CA ILE A 168 -9.00 11.95 12.68
C ILE A 168 -8.86 11.09 11.43
N ALA A 169 -9.62 9.99 11.30
CA ALA A 169 -9.58 9.16 10.10
C ALA A 169 -10.07 9.92 8.87
N LYS A 170 -11.15 10.70 9.03
CA LYS A 170 -11.65 11.60 8.00
C LYS A 170 -10.60 12.67 7.63
N TRP A 171 -10.04 13.37 8.62
CA TRP A 171 -9.12 14.49 8.36
C TRP A 171 -7.76 14.04 7.80
N PHE A 172 -7.25 12.89 8.21
CA PHE A 172 -6.00 12.35 7.70
C PHE A 172 -6.14 11.85 6.26
N MET A 173 -7.30 11.32 5.89
CA MET A 173 -7.63 11.05 4.49
C MET A 173 -7.62 12.34 3.66
N PHE A 174 -8.29 13.40 4.12
CA PHE A 174 -8.30 14.69 3.42
C PHE A 174 -6.90 15.28 3.30
N LEU A 175 -6.11 15.22 4.37
CA LEU A 175 -4.73 15.67 4.38
C LEU A 175 -3.90 14.98 3.31
N SER A 176 -3.88 13.65 3.29
CA SER A 176 -3.05 12.92 2.33
C SER A 176 -3.52 13.11 0.89
N PHE A 177 -4.83 13.17 0.64
CA PHE A 177 -5.38 13.50 -0.69
C PHE A 177 -4.97 14.89 -1.15
N ASP A 178 -5.09 15.91 -0.30
CA ASP A 178 -4.74 17.28 -0.67
C ASP A 178 -3.23 17.48 -0.80
N VAL A 179 -2.41 16.83 0.04
CA VAL A 179 -0.94 16.84 -0.09
C VAL A 179 -0.52 16.25 -1.42
N ILE A 180 -0.95 15.02 -1.73
CA ILE A 180 -0.52 14.34 -2.95
C ILE A 180 -1.12 14.98 -4.21
N GLY A 181 -2.35 15.49 -4.14
CA GLY A 181 -2.97 16.29 -5.19
C GLY A 181 -2.14 17.53 -5.50
N ASP A 182 -1.77 18.30 -4.48
CA ASP A 182 -0.97 19.51 -4.66
C ASP A 182 0.42 19.20 -5.23
N LEU A 183 1.10 18.16 -4.72
CA LEU A 183 2.39 17.74 -5.25
C LEU A 183 2.33 17.21 -6.69
N THR A 184 1.21 16.63 -7.09
CA THR A 184 1.02 16.01 -8.41
C THR A 184 0.51 16.99 -9.47
N PHE A 185 -0.45 17.85 -9.12
CA PHE A 185 -1.17 18.73 -10.05
C PHE A 185 -0.96 20.23 -9.76
N GLY A 186 -0.26 20.58 -8.68
CA GLY A 186 -0.07 21.98 -8.27
C GLY A 186 -1.30 22.57 -7.57
N GLU A 187 -2.30 21.74 -7.25
CA GLU A 187 -3.49 22.10 -6.47
C GLU A 187 -4.02 20.87 -5.71
N GLY A 188 -4.54 21.08 -4.50
CA GLY A 188 -5.23 20.03 -3.74
C GLY A 188 -6.64 19.77 -4.27
N PHE A 189 -7.35 18.81 -3.68
CA PHE A 189 -8.76 18.55 -3.97
C PHE A 189 -9.70 19.45 -3.17
N GLY A 190 -9.19 20.21 -2.19
CA GLY A 190 -9.96 21.17 -1.39
C GLY A 190 -10.79 20.50 -0.30
N GLN A 191 -10.40 19.30 0.12
CA GLN A 191 -11.18 18.52 1.09
C GLN A 191 -10.93 18.98 2.52
N LEU A 192 -9.70 19.43 2.82
CA LEU A 192 -9.37 20.03 4.10
C LEU A 192 -10.19 21.29 4.34
N GLU A 193 -10.30 22.17 3.34
CA GLU A 193 -11.03 23.43 3.46
C GLU A 193 -12.55 23.22 3.52
N SER A 194 -13.08 22.31 2.71
CA SER A 194 -14.53 22.06 2.66
C SER A 194 -15.04 21.14 3.77
N GLY A 195 -14.19 20.27 4.31
CA GLY A 195 -14.58 19.21 5.23
C GLY A 195 -15.44 18.11 4.59
N VAL A 196 -15.58 18.09 3.26
CA VAL A 196 -16.49 17.18 2.53
C VAL A 196 -15.72 16.24 1.60
N LYS A 197 -16.18 14.98 1.53
CA LYS A 197 -15.66 13.99 0.58
C LYS A 197 -16.09 14.33 -0.85
N ASN A 198 -15.13 14.60 -1.72
CA ASN A 198 -15.39 14.84 -3.13
C ASN A 198 -15.64 13.53 -3.89
N ARG A 199 -16.42 13.60 -4.98
CA ARG A 199 -16.70 12.43 -5.83
C ARG A 199 -15.43 11.83 -6.44
N SER A 200 -14.49 12.67 -6.87
CA SER A 200 -13.21 12.22 -7.44
C SER A 200 -12.43 11.34 -6.48
N VAL A 201 -12.41 11.71 -5.20
CA VAL A 201 -11.74 10.97 -4.13
C VAL A 201 -12.42 9.63 -3.89
N ASN A 202 -13.76 9.59 -3.83
CA ASN A 202 -14.49 8.32 -3.73
C ASN A 202 -14.21 7.39 -4.92
N ASP A 203 -14.12 7.94 -6.13
CA ASP A 203 -13.80 7.18 -7.33
C ASP A 203 -12.36 6.63 -7.27
N PHE A 204 -11.37 7.42 -6.82
CA PHE A 204 -9.98 6.95 -6.63
C PHE A 204 -9.88 5.84 -5.58
N VAL A 205 -10.54 5.98 -4.43
CA VAL A 205 -10.57 4.93 -3.39
C VAL A 205 -11.21 3.64 -3.94
N SER A 206 -12.29 3.78 -4.72
CA SER A 206 -13.00 2.64 -5.31
C SER A 206 -12.14 1.87 -6.32
N LEU A 207 -11.16 2.50 -6.97
CA LEU A 207 -10.24 1.82 -7.89
C LEU A 207 -9.41 0.75 -7.18
N GLY A 208 -8.92 1.03 -5.97
CA GLY A 208 -8.13 0.06 -5.21
C GLY A 208 -8.93 -1.22 -4.92
N PHE A 209 -10.17 -1.05 -4.48
CA PHE A 209 -11.09 -2.16 -4.19
C PHE A 209 -11.41 -2.99 -5.44
N VAL A 210 -11.84 -2.33 -6.51
CA VAL A 210 -12.15 -2.95 -7.81
C VAL A 210 -10.94 -3.68 -8.39
N GLY A 211 -9.77 -3.06 -8.32
CA GLY A 211 -8.51 -3.65 -8.74
C GLY A 211 -8.23 -4.95 -8.01
N GLY A 212 -8.42 -4.96 -6.68
CA GLY A 212 -8.29 -6.16 -5.86
C GLY A 212 -9.19 -7.30 -6.34
N LEU A 213 -10.48 -7.01 -6.55
CA LEU A 213 -11.44 -8.01 -7.05
C LEU A 213 -11.04 -8.58 -8.42
N ARG A 214 -10.55 -7.74 -9.33
CA ARG A 214 -10.09 -8.17 -10.66
C ARG A 214 -8.89 -9.10 -10.57
N SER A 215 -7.92 -8.78 -9.71
CA SER A 215 -6.74 -9.59 -9.48
C SER A 215 -7.05 -10.96 -8.85
N MET A 216 -8.08 -11.03 -7.99
CA MET A 216 -8.51 -12.29 -7.37
C MET A 216 -9.28 -13.19 -8.35
N PHE A 217 -10.08 -12.59 -9.24
CA PHE A 217 -10.96 -13.32 -10.15
C PHE A 217 -10.68 -12.98 -11.63
N PRO A 218 -9.46 -13.23 -12.14
CA PRO A 218 -9.07 -12.81 -13.48
C PRO A 218 -9.93 -13.43 -14.58
N THR A 219 -10.35 -14.69 -14.41
CA THR A 219 -11.23 -15.37 -15.36
C THR A 219 -12.64 -14.76 -15.38
N ILE A 220 -13.21 -14.43 -14.21
CA ILE A 220 -14.53 -13.79 -14.12
C ILE A 220 -14.46 -12.38 -14.71
N ALA A 221 -13.40 -11.63 -14.37
CA ALA A 221 -13.15 -10.32 -14.94
C ALA A 221 -13.01 -10.38 -16.47
N TRP A 222 -12.33 -11.40 -17.01
CA TRP A 222 -12.25 -11.60 -18.46
C TRP A 222 -13.62 -11.90 -19.09
N PHE A 223 -14.43 -12.78 -18.49
CA PHE A 223 -15.80 -13.02 -18.94
C PHE A 223 -16.69 -11.79 -18.81
N SER A 224 -16.41 -10.87 -17.89
CA SER A 224 -17.16 -9.62 -17.73
C SER A 224 -17.06 -8.68 -18.95
N LEU A 225 -16.10 -8.91 -19.85
CA LEU A 225 -16.02 -8.23 -21.15
C LEU A 225 -17.17 -8.63 -22.09
N TYR A 226 -17.72 -9.82 -21.91
CA TYR A 226 -18.80 -10.38 -22.75
C TYR A 226 -20.13 -10.45 -22.02
N LEU A 227 -20.11 -10.61 -20.70
CA LEU A 227 -21.28 -10.69 -19.83
C LEU A 227 -21.33 -9.46 -18.92
N PRO A 228 -22.44 -8.70 -18.89
CA PRO A 228 -22.54 -7.48 -18.09
C PRO A 228 -22.66 -7.80 -16.60
N ILE A 229 -21.53 -8.11 -15.94
CA ILE A 229 -21.46 -8.28 -14.49
C ILE A 229 -21.41 -6.87 -13.87
N PRO A 230 -22.40 -6.46 -13.05
CA PRO A 230 -22.54 -5.07 -12.60
C PRO A 230 -21.28 -4.49 -11.95
N VAL A 231 -20.63 -5.23 -11.06
CA VAL A 231 -19.42 -4.77 -10.33
C VAL A 231 -18.26 -4.43 -11.27
N PHE A 232 -18.02 -5.24 -12.31
CA PHE A 232 -16.93 -5.01 -13.27
C PHE A 232 -17.30 -3.95 -14.32
N ARG A 233 -18.58 -3.80 -14.67
CA ARG A 233 -19.05 -2.74 -15.56
C ARG A 233 -18.88 -1.35 -14.93
N ASP A 234 -19.28 -1.20 -13.67
CA ASP A 234 -19.20 0.08 -12.98
C ASP A 234 -17.75 0.44 -12.64
N ALA A 235 -16.93 -0.57 -12.34
CA ALA A 235 -15.47 -0.48 -12.24
C ALA A 235 -14.82 0.18 -13.47
N THR A 236 -15.12 -0.29 -14.68
CA THR A 236 -14.56 0.30 -15.91
C THR A 236 -14.96 1.78 -16.06
N LYS A 237 -16.21 2.13 -15.73
CA LYS A 237 -16.64 3.54 -15.75
C LYS A 237 -15.91 4.39 -14.71
N ILE A 238 -15.68 3.86 -13.51
CA ILE A 238 -14.90 4.54 -12.46
C ILE A 238 -13.47 4.81 -12.98
N GLN A 239 -12.84 3.81 -13.59
CA GLN A 239 -11.50 3.92 -14.17
C GLN A 239 -11.39 5.02 -15.23
N TYR A 240 -12.32 5.09 -16.18
CA TYR A 240 -12.30 6.18 -17.17
C TYR A 240 -12.52 7.55 -16.53
N ARG A 241 -13.44 7.69 -15.56
CA ARG A 241 -13.61 8.98 -14.85
C ARG A 241 -12.34 9.42 -14.13
N THR A 242 -11.60 8.48 -13.53
CA THR A 242 -10.34 8.82 -12.87
C THR A 242 -9.25 9.23 -13.85
N PHE A 243 -9.22 8.68 -15.07
CA PHE A 243 -8.37 9.19 -16.14
C PHE A 243 -8.76 10.62 -16.53
N ASP A 244 -10.04 10.91 -16.67
CA ASP A 244 -10.53 12.25 -16.98
C ASP A 244 -10.18 13.27 -15.87
N TYR A 245 -10.29 12.87 -14.60
CA TYR A 245 -9.90 13.70 -13.47
C TYR A 245 -8.40 14.01 -13.47
N ALA A 246 -7.56 13.00 -13.67
CA ALA A 246 -6.11 13.18 -13.73
C ALA A 246 -5.71 14.03 -14.94
N GLN A 247 -6.25 13.74 -16.12
CA GLN A 247 -5.98 14.52 -17.33
C GLN A 247 -6.41 15.97 -17.17
N GLY A 248 -7.64 16.22 -16.73
CA GLY A 248 -8.15 17.57 -16.55
C GLY A 248 -7.35 18.38 -15.52
N ALA A 249 -6.80 17.73 -14.49
CA ALA A 249 -5.92 18.39 -13.51
C ALA A 249 -4.55 18.75 -14.10
N LEU A 250 -3.96 17.84 -14.90
CA LEU A 250 -2.72 18.11 -15.64
C LEU A 250 -2.91 19.25 -16.66
N ASP A 251 -4.02 19.26 -17.38
CA ASP A 251 -4.34 20.29 -18.38
C ASP A 251 -4.50 21.67 -17.71
N ARG A 252 -5.16 21.74 -16.55
CA ARG A 252 -5.27 22.97 -15.76
C ARG A 252 -3.91 23.48 -15.29
N HIS A 253 -3.04 22.57 -14.84
CA HIS A 253 -1.69 22.93 -14.44
C HIS A 253 -0.88 23.46 -15.63
N ALA A 254 -0.86 22.74 -16.75
CA ALA A 254 -0.15 23.14 -17.96
C ALA A 254 -0.61 24.51 -18.46
N LYS A 255 -1.93 24.73 -18.53
CA LYS A 255 -2.49 26.04 -18.91
C LYS A 255 -2.05 27.17 -17.97
N ARG A 256 -1.99 26.93 -16.66
CA ARG A 256 -1.53 27.92 -15.69
C ARG A 256 -0.07 28.29 -15.90
N VAL A 257 0.79 27.32 -16.20
CA VAL A 257 2.21 27.54 -16.49
C VAL A 257 2.37 28.36 -17.78
N GLU A 258 1.57 28.05 -18.81
CA GLU A 258 1.54 28.80 -20.06
C GLU A 258 1.08 30.25 -19.85
N ASP A 259 -0.05 30.45 -19.16
CA ASP A 259 -0.63 31.78 -18.90
C ASP A 259 0.32 32.70 -18.09
N LEU A 260 1.15 32.13 -17.21
CA LEU A 260 2.06 32.88 -16.34
C LEU A 260 3.50 32.96 -16.85
N GLY A 261 3.83 32.23 -17.93
CA GLY A 261 5.19 32.12 -18.46
C GLY A 261 6.22 31.54 -17.48
N SER A 262 5.76 30.97 -16.36
CA SER A 262 6.56 30.38 -15.30
C SER A 262 5.72 29.38 -14.51
N ASP A 263 6.36 28.45 -13.82
CA ASP A 263 5.66 27.51 -12.92
C ASP A 263 5.71 28.05 -11.48
N PRO A 264 4.68 28.81 -11.03
CA PRO A 264 4.66 29.38 -9.68
C PRO A 264 4.46 28.30 -8.60
N ARG A 265 4.07 27.09 -8.99
CA ARG A 265 3.68 26.04 -8.05
C ARG A 265 4.13 24.67 -8.56
N PRO A 266 5.46 24.43 -8.60
CA PRO A 266 6.03 23.24 -9.21
C PRO A 266 5.46 21.95 -8.66
N THR A 267 5.29 20.97 -9.53
CA THR A 267 4.83 19.62 -9.23
C THR A 267 6.01 18.66 -9.30
N VAL A 268 5.80 17.43 -8.82
CA VAL A 268 6.75 16.34 -9.01
C VAL A 268 6.90 15.93 -10.47
N PHE A 269 5.98 16.37 -11.34
CA PHE A 269 5.97 16.15 -12.78
C PHE A 269 6.50 17.35 -13.59
N SER A 270 6.73 18.54 -12.99
CA SER A 270 7.07 19.77 -13.73
C SER A 270 8.27 19.60 -14.66
N ARG A 271 9.34 18.96 -14.20
CA ARG A 271 10.54 18.71 -15.02
C ARG A 271 10.31 17.77 -16.21
N LEU A 272 9.21 17.00 -16.22
CA LEU A 272 8.89 16.11 -17.34
C LEU A 272 8.45 16.91 -18.57
N TYR A 273 7.79 18.05 -18.36
CA TYR A 273 7.39 18.96 -19.43
C TYR A 273 8.61 19.62 -20.09
N ASP A 274 9.67 19.88 -19.32
CA ASP A 274 10.91 20.50 -19.82
C ASP A 274 11.79 19.56 -20.64
N THR A 275 11.69 18.24 -20.42
CA THR A 275 12.66 17.30 -21.00
C THR A 275 12.46 16.99 -22.48
N GLY A 276 11.34 17.38 -23.10
CA GLY A 276 11.05 17.18 -24.53
C GLY A 276 11.14 15.71 -25.02
N GLU A 277 10.57 15.42 -26.19
CA GLU A 277 10.79 14.12 -26.85
C GLU A 277 12.19 14.04 -27.50
N GLU A 278 12.84 15.19 -27.75
CA GLU A 278 14.06 15.32 -28.57
C GLU A 278 15.31 14.64 -27.97
N GLY A 279 15.28 14.24 -26.69
CA GLY A 279 16.33 13.44 -26.05
C GLY A 279 16.07 11.94 -25.95
N GLY A 280 14.96 11.42 -26.53
CA GLY A 280 14.58 10.00 -26.48
C GLY A 280 14.23 9.47 -25.07
N GLY A 281 14.04 10.37 -24.10
CA GLY A 281 13.86 10.03 -22.69
C GLY A 281 12.63 10.64 -22.01
N GLY A 282 11.89 11.51 -22.70
CA GLY A 282 10.66 12.14 -22.22
C GLY A 282 9.50 11.15 -22.06
N TRP A 283 8.48 11.55 -21.33
CA TRP A 283 7.26 10.77 -21.17
C TRP A 283 6.17 11.29 -22.10
N THR A 284 5.37 10.38 -22.64
CA THR A 284 4.17 10.77 -23.37
C THR A 284 3.14 11.37 -22.40
N PRO A 285 2.17 12.17 -22.89
CA PRO A 285 1.09 12.68 -22.03
C PRO A 285 0.32 11.58 -21.31
N VAL A 286 0.13 10.43 -21.97
CA VAL A 286 -0.51 9.24 -21.37
C VAL A 286 0.33 8.67 -20.22
N GLU A 287 1.66 8.58 -20.41
CA GLU A 287 2.57 8.12 -19.34
C GLU A 287 2.56 9.08 -18.14
N ILE A 288 2.48 10.39 -18.37
CA ILE A 288 2.35 11.39 -17.29
C ILE A 288 1.02 11.20 -16.55
N ARG A 289 -0.10 11.11 -17.26
CA ARG A 289 -1.43 10.88 -16.68
C ARG A 289 -1.48 9.61 -15.85
N ASP A 290 -1.01 8.49 -16.38
CA ASP A 290 -1.05 7.19 -15.71
C ASP A 290 -0.21 7.17 -14.44
N ASN A 291 0.97 7.80 -14.45
CA ASN A 291 1.80 7.95 -13.27
C ASN A 291 1.22 8.96 -12.26
N ALA A 292 0.60 10.06 -12.73
CA ALA A 292 -0.08 11.01 -11.86
C ALA A 292 -1.24 10.36 -11.11
N GLN A 293 -2.05 9.55 -11.80
CA GLN A 293 -3.13 8.77 -11.18
C GLN A 293 -2.61 7.82 -10.08
N VAL A 294 -1.52 7.10 -10.34
CA VAL A 294 -0.99 6.16 -9.34
C VAL A 294 -0.38 6.86 -8.14
N PHE A 295 0.07 8.11 -8.28
CA PHE A 295 0.49 8.93 -7.16
C PHE A 295 -0.70 9.24 -6.25
N ILE A 296 -1.84 9.62 -6.81
CA ILE A 296 -3.05 9.88 -6.01
C ILE A 296 -3.49 8.64 -5.25
N VAL A 297 -3.62 7.48 -5.92
CA VAL A 297 -4.03 6.22 -5.27
C VAL A 297 -2.99 5.76 -4.25
N GLY A 298 -1.71 5.84 -4.58
CA GLY A 298 -0.63 5.34 -3.73
C GLY A 298 -0.29 6.23 -2.53
N GLY A 299 -0.37 7.55 -2.69
CA GLY A 299 0.06 8.53 -1.68
C GLY A 299 -1.05 9.03 -0.74
N SER A 300 -2.31 8.69 -1.01
CA SER A 300 -3.45 9.05 -0.16
C SER A 300 -3.68 8.03 0.95
N ASP A 301 -4.41 6.95 0.66
CA ASP A 301 -4.91 5.97 1.64
C ASP A 301 -3.78 5.37 2.49
N THR A 302 -2.61 5.10 1.90
CA THR A 302 -1.50 4.45 2.62
C THR A 302 -0.94 5.34 3.75
N THR A 303 -0.71 6.62 3.46
CA THR A 303 -0.19 7.58 4.43
C THR A 303 -1.25 7.91 5.46
N ALA A 304 -2.50 8.12 5.04
CA ALA A 304 -3.63 8.37 5.94
C ALA A 304 -3.80 7.26 6.98
N ASN A 305 -3.85 5.99 6.56
CA ASN A 305 -3.94 4.86 7.49
C ASN A 305 -2.75 4.79 8.44
N SER A 306 -1.54 5.08 7.97
CA SER A 306 -0.34 5.14 8.82
C SER A 306 -0.47 6.23 9.88
N MET A 307 -0.97 7.42 9.53
CA MET A 307 -1.20 8.52 10.48
C MET A 307 -2.28 8.17 11.51
N ILE A 308 -3.36 7.52 11.08
CA ILE A 308 -4.47 7.09 11.95
C ILE A 308 -3.96 6.16 13.05
N TYR A 309 -3.26 5.09 12.66
CA TYR A 309 -2.73 4.12 13.62
C TYR A 309 -1.63 4.71 14.50
N LEU A 310 -0.82 5.64 13.97
CA LEU A 310 0.20 6.33 14.75
C LEU A 310 -0.43 7.09 15.92
N ILE A 311 -1.36 8.01 15.63
CA ILE A 311 -1.99 8.85 16.65
C ILE A 311 -2.78 7.99 17.63
N TRP A 312 -3.56 7.03 17.14
CA TRP A 312 -4.31 6.11 17.98
C TRP A 312 -3.38 5.34 18.94
N ALA A 313 -2.29 4.74 18.44
CA ALA A 313 -1.38 3.95 19.27
C ALA A 313 -0.72 4.80 20.36
N VAL A 314 -0.30 6.03 20.04
CA VAL A 314 0.30 6.95 21.02
C VAL A 314 -0.75 7.39 22.06
N CYS A 315 -1.97 7.73 21.65
CA CYS A 315 -3.06 8.08 22.58
C CYS A 315 -3.45 6.91 23.51
N LYS A 316 -3.36 5.66 23.04
CA LYS A 316 -3.63 4.46 23.86
C LYS A 316 -2.54 4.15 24.88
N LEU A 317 -1.35 4.74 24.75
CA LEU A 317 -0.19 4.42 25.56
C LEU A 317 0.35 5.68 26.26
N PRO A 318 -0.18 6.02 27.47
CA PRO A 318 0.21 7.24 28.19
C PRO A 318 1.73 7.38 28.41
N GLY A 319 2.43 6.27 28.68
CA GLY A 319 3.89 6.29 28.84
C GLY A 319 4.65 6.67 27.56
N VAL A 320 4.18 6.22 26.40
CA VAL A 320 4.74 6.61 25.10
C VAL A 320 4.42 8.08 24.81
N LYS A 321 3.17 8.49 25.02
CA LYS A 321 2.73 9.88 24.84
C LYS A 321 3.57 10.85 25.69
N GLN A 322 3.77 10.55 26.98
CA GLN A 322 4.55 11.41 27.87
C GLN A 322 6.01 11.57 27.44
N LYS A 323 6.66 10.50 26.98
CA LYS A 323 8.05 10.56 26.46
C LYS A 323 8.13 11.39 25.18
N LEU A 324 7.17 11.22 24.27
CA LEU A 324 7.06 12.05 23.08
C LEU A 324 6.88 13.53 23.43
N LEU A 325 5.95 13.86 24.34
CA LEU A 325 5.70 15.25 24.74
C LEU A 325 6.95 15.91 25.36
N ARG A 326 7.73 15.19 26.17
CA ARG A 326 9.01 15.67 26.71
C ARG A 326 10.05 15.94 25.63
N GLU A 327 10.09 15.10 24.59
CA GLU A 327 10.99 15.32 23.46
C GLU A 327 10.56 16.51 22.59
N LEU A 328 9.26 16.78 22.48
CA LEU A 328 8.72 17.90 21.71
C LEU A 328 8.74 19.25 22.46
N GLU A 329 8.83 19.24 23.79
CA GLU A 329 8.85 20.43 24.65
C GLU A 329 9.90 21.49 24.23
N PRO A 330 11.17 21.12 23.95
CA PRO A 330 12.23 22.11 23.67
C PRO A 330 12.16 22.73 22.27
N LEU A 331 11.28 22.25 21.39
CA LEU A 331 11.15 22.78 20.05
C LEU A 331 10.68 24.25 20.11
N ALA A 332 11.06 25.06 19.10
CA ALA A 332 10.47 26.38 18.90
C ALA A 332 8.99 26.27 18.49
N GLU A 333 8.18 27.31 18.67
CA GLU A 333 6.76 27.30 18.25
C GLU A 333 6.59 27.05 16.74
N ASP A 334 7.49 27.63 15.94
CA ASP A 334 7.51 27.58 14.48
C ASP A 334 8.52 26.56 13.92
N PHE A 335 8.78 25.48 14.66
CA PHE A 335 9.69 24.41 14.23
C PHE A 335 9.44 23.93 12.79
N SER A 336 10.54 23.60 12.13
CA SER A 336 10.62 23.10 10.76
C SER A 336 10.62 21.56 10.73
N TYR A 337 10.53 20.99 9.53
CA TYR A 337 10.69 19.55 9.35
C TYR A 337 12.10 19.07 9.73
N GLU A 338 13.11 19.90 9.48
CA GLU A 338 14.50 19.61 9.79
C GLU A 338 14.72 19.35 11.28
N ASP A 339 14.03 20.09 12.15
CA ASP A 339 14.09 19.90 13.61
C ASP A 339 13.56 18.53 14.03
N LEU A 340 12.59 17.98 13.29
CA LEU A 340 11.95 16.70 13.60
C LEU A 340 12.79 15.48 13.18
N LYS A 341 13.71 15.65 12.24
CA LYS A 341 14.53 14.54 11.75
C LYS A 341 15.45 13.98 12.83
N GLU A 342 15.91 14.85 13.72
CA GLU A 342 16.90 14.53 14.74
C GLU A 342 16.26 14.08 16.07
N LEU A 343 14.93 14.04 16.17
CA LEU A 343 14.21 13.62 17.36
C LEU A 343 14.13 12.07 17.44
N PRO A 344 14.93 11.41 18.28
CA PRO A 344 15.03 9.95 18.26
C PRO A 344 13.70 9.26 18.59
N TYR A 345 12.99 9.69 19.63
CA TYR A 345 11.79 9.02 20.11
C TYR A 345 10.61 9.14 19.14
N LEU A 346 10.42 10.31 18.52
CA LEU A 346 9.48 10.52 17.41
C LEU A 346 9.77 9.56 16.26
N ASN A 347 11.04 9.42 15.86
CA ASN A 347 11.43 8.51 14.80
C ASN A 347 11.24 7.03 15.17
N TRP A 348 11.43 6.67 16.44
CA TRP A 348 11.13 5.34 16.96
C TRP A 348 9.63 5.03 16.92
N ILE A 349 8.77 6.00 17.28
CA ILE A 349 7.31 5.87 17.15
C ILE A 349 6.90 5.67 15.69
N VAL A 350 7.47 6.45 14.76
CA VAL A 350 7.20 6.31 13.32
C VAL A 350 7.63 4.92 12.82
N ASN A 351 8.82 4.46 13.20
CA ASN A 351 9.31 3.13 12.79
C ASN A 351 8.46 2.00 13.39
N GLU A 352 8.06 2.11 14.66
CA GLU A 352 7.22 1.10 15.32
C GLU A 352 5.82 1.05 14.74
N THR A 353 5.26 2.21 14.38
CA THR A 353 3.99 2.29 13.65
C THR A 353 4.09 1.61 12.30
N LEU A 354 5.11 1.95 11.51
CA LEU A 354 5.32 1.35 10.18
C LEU A 354 5.60 -0.15 10.22
N ARG A 355 6.11 -0.68 11.34
CA ARG A 355 6.29 -2.11 11.59
C ARG A 355 4.97 -2.79 11.98
N LEU A 356 4.32 -2.30 13.04
CA LEU A 356 3.15 -2.99 13.59
C LEU A 356 1.89 -2.78 12.75
N TYR A 357 1.68 -1.54 12.30
CA TYR A 357 0.52 -1.08 11.53
C TYR A 357 0.91 -0.68 10.10
N THR A 358 1.68 -1.56 9.45
CA THR A 358 2.19 -1.30 8.11
C THR A 358 1.05 -1.16 7.09
N ALA A 359 1.07 -0.12 6.26
CA ALA A 359 -0.03 0.18 5.35
C ALA A 359 -0.23 -0.90 4.26
N LEU A 360 0.83 -1.60 3.84
CA LEU A 360 0.77 -2.76 2.95
C LEU A 360 1.27 -4.02 3.68
N PRO A 361 0.40 -4.71 4.45
CA PRO A 361 0.80 -5.90 5.19
C PRO A 361 0.97 -7.13 4.28
N CYS A 362 0.30 -7.14 3.13
CA CYS A 362 0.13 -8.30 2.29
C CYS A 362 1.37 -8.67 1.45
N GLY A 363 1.25 -9.79 0.76
CA GLY A 363 2.25 -10.31 -0.15
C GLY A 363 2.59 -9.42 -1.34
N LEU A 364 3.88 -9.36 -1.70
CA LEU A 364 4.39 -8.69 -2.90
C LEU A 364 4.83 -9.73 -3.96
N PRO A 365 3.92 -10.23 -4.81
CA PRO A 365 4.19 -11.38 -5.66
C PRO A 365 5.24 -11.09 -6.74
N ARG A 366 6.08 -12.08 -7.01
CA ARG A 366 7.11 -12.08 -8.05
C ARG A 366 7.08 -13.38 -8.83
N ILE A 367 7.51 -13.34 -10.08
CA ILE A 367 7.71 -14.53 -10.91
C ILE A 367 9.14 -15.02 -10.76
N VAL A 368 9.29 -16.32 -10.51
CA VAL A 368 10.59 -16.98 -10.46
C VAL A 368 11.25 -16.96 -11.85
N PRO A 369 12.52 -16.54 -11.96
CA PRO A 369 13.22 -16.39 -13.23
C PRO A 369 13.49 -17.72 -13.94
N GLU A 370 14.02 -17.61 -15.17
CA GLU A 370 14.43 -18.74 -16.00
C GLU A 370 15.37 -19.70 -15.24
N GLY A 371 15.11 -21.00 -15.35
CA GLY A 371 15.88 -22.04 -14.65
C GLY A 371 15.49 -22.29 -13.19
N GLY A 372 14.54 -21.53 -12.64
CA GLY A 372 14.07 -21.68 -11.25
C GLY A 372 14.99 -21.06 -10.20
N ALA A 373 14.59 -21.14 -8.93
CA ALA A 373 15.34 -20.56 -7.82
C ALA A 373 15.32 -21.45 -6.57
N ARG A 374 16.43 -21.46 -5.83
CA ARG A 374 16.49 -22.03 -4.48
C ARG A 374 16.17 -20.95 -3.45
N LEU A 375 15.10 -21.14 -2.70
CA LEU A 375 14.55 -20.22 -1.71
C LEU A 375 14.53 -20.91 -0.35
N ALA A 376 15.37 -20.46 0.58
CA ALA A 376 15.54 -21.02 1.93
C ALA A 376 15.52 -22.57 1.97
N GLY A 377 16.31 -23.20 1.08
CA GLY A 377 16.46 -24.66 0.99
C GLY A 377 15.51 -25.36 0.00
N HIS A 378 14.45 -24.71 -0.45
CA HIS A 378 13.47 -25.29 -1.38
C HIS A 378 13.71 -24.82 -2.82
N PHE A 379 13.60 -25.72 -3.80
CA PHE A 379 13.64 -25.34 -5.21
C PHE A 379 12.23 -24.98 -5.68
N VAL A 380 12.09 -23.80 -6.28
CA VAL A 380 10.86 -23.32 -6.91
C VAL A 380 11.13 -23.19 -8.41
N PRO A 381 10.32 -23.82 -9.28
CA PRO A 381 10.55 -23.75 -10.72
C PRO A 381 10.26 -22.37 -11.29
N GLU A 382 10.81 -22.12 -12.49
CA GLU A 382 10.50 -20.97 -13.32
C GLU A 382 8.99 -20.80 -13.53
N GLY A 383 8.53 -19.54 -13.59
CA GLY A 383 7.15 -19.20 -13.94
C GLY A 383 6.14 -19.46 -12.81
N PHE A 384 6.58 -19.96 -11.66
CA PHE A 384 5.79 -19.97 -10.43
C PHE A 384 5.87 -18.60 -9.73
N THR A 385 4.88 -18.33 -8.88
CA THR A 385 4.83 -17.11 -8.08
C THR A 385 5.50 -17.35 -6.74
N VAL A 386 6.38 -16.44 -6.35
CA VAL A 386 6.89 -16.31 -4.98
C VAL A 386 6.42 -14.99 -4.39
N THR A 387 5.98 -15.05 -3.15
CA THR A 387 5.43 -13.91 -2.43
C THR A 387 6.20 -13.74 -1.12
N THR A 388 6.33 -12.50 -0.68
CA THR A 388 6.90 -12.13 0.61
C THR A 388 5.98 -11.09 1.21
N GLN A 389 5.58 -11.23 2.47
CA GLN A 389 4.71 -10.27 3.11
C GLN A 389 5.37 -9.56 4.29
N ALA A 390 5.14 -8.24 4.37
CA ALA A 390 5.63 -7.43 5.46
C ALA A 390 5.06 -7.90 6.81
N TYR A 391 3.79 -8.33 6.83
CA TYR A 391 3.10 -8.74 8.06
C TYR A 391 3.86 -9.82 8.84
N SER A 392 4.32 -10.88 8.17
CA SER A 392 5.08 -11.98 8.81
C SER A 392 6.48 -11.54 9.23
N LEU A 393 7.22 -10.84 8.36
CA LEU A 393 8.58 -10.40 8.69
C LEU A 393 8.57 -9.40 9.86
N HIS A 394 7.63 -8.46 9.87
CA HIS A 394 7.46 -7.48 10.94
C HIS A 394 7.05 -8.10 12.28
N ARG A 395 6.61 -9.36 12.27
CA ARG A 395 6.19 -10.14 13.45
C ARG A 395 7.07 -11.36 13.70
N ASP A 396 8.25 -11.43 13.09
CA ASP A 396 9.22 -12.48 13.40
C ASP A 396 9.77 -12.28 14.81
N GLU A 397 9.40 -13.17 15.75
CA GLU A 397 9.79 -13.09 17.16
C GLU A 397 11.31 -13.10 17.37
N ARG A 398 12.09 -13.64 16.43
CA ARG A 398 13.56 -13.64 16.51
C ARG A 398 14.12 -12.24 16.31
N ALA A 399 13.49 -11.45 15.45
CA ALA A 399 13.86 -10.07 15.18
C ALA A 399 13.17 -9.09 16.16
N PHE A 400 11.92 -9.36 16.51
CA PHE A 400 11.09 -8.50 17.35
C PHE A 400 10.50 -9.29 18.52
N PRO A 401 11.18 -9.38 19.67
CA PRO A 401 10.58 -9.90 20.89
C PRO A 401 9.29 -9.16 21.23
N ASP A 402 8.27 -9.91 21.65
CA ASP A 402 6.88 -9.44 21.80
C ASP A 402 6.40 -8.66 20.57
N PRO A 403 6.30 -9.31 19.38
CA PRO A 403 6.15 -8.60 18.11
C PRO A 403 4.83 -7.84 18.01
N TYR A 404 3.79 -8.26 18.73
CA TYR A 404 2.48 -7.60 18.73
C TYR A 404 2.42 -6.38 19.64
N ARG A 405 3.40 -6.18 20.53
CA ARG A 405 3.46 -5.03 21.43
C ARG A 405 4.02 -3.82 20.70
N PHE A 406 3.28 -2.72 20.72
CA PHE A 406 3.77 -1.41 20.30
C PHE A 406 4.79 -0.89 21.32
N TYR A 407 6.07 -0.96 20.99
CA TYR A 407 7.18 -0.62 21.88
C TYR A 407 8.27 0.16 21.14
N PRO A 408 8.17 1.51 21.05
CA PRO A 408 9.12 2.34 20.31
C PRO A 408 10.58 2.16 20.75
N GLU A 409 10.83 1.95 22.04
CA GLU A 409 12.18 1.83 22.59
C GLU A 409 12.97 0.64 22.01
N ARG A 410 12.33 -0.34 21.34
CA ARG A 410 13.07 -1.38 20.61
C ARG A 410 14.01 -0.80 19.54
N TRP A 411 13.71 0.39 19.05
CA TRP A 411 14.48 1.06 18.00
C TRP A 411 15.72 1.80 18.53
N GLU A 412 15.89 1.91 19.85
CA GLU A 412 17.09 2.51 20.47
C GLU A 412 18.36 1.74 20.10
N HIS A 413 18.28 0.42 20.07
CA HIS A 413 19.36 -0.48 19.73
C HIS A 413 18.95 -1.46 18.64
N ALA A 414 18.45 -0.92 17.51
CA ALA A 414 17.99 -1.73 16.40
C ALA A 414 19.09 -2.69 15.90
N THR A 415 18.80 -3.99 15.88
CA THR A 415 19.72 -5.04 15.41
C THR A 415 19.73 -5.12 13.88
N GLN A 416 20.67 -5.88 13.31
CA GLN A 416 20.65 -6.15 11.87
C GLN A 416 19.45 -7.01 11.48
N GLU A 417 19.12 -8.04 12.28
CA GLU A 417 17.92 -8.87 12.11
C GLU A 417 16.64 -8.00 11.99
N MET A 418 16.48 -7.03 12.88
CA MET A 418 15.35 -6.10 12.85
C MET A 418 15.30 -5.33 11.53
N ARG A 419 16.44 -4.83 11.06
CA ARG A 419 16.52 -4.10 9.79
C ARG A 419 16.17 -4.98 8.61
N ASP A 420 16.68 -6.22 8.59
CA ASP A 420 16.44 -7.18 7.51
C ASP A 420 14.97 -7.62 7.44
N CYS A 421 14.28 -7.66 8.58
CA CYS A 421 12.84 -7.93 8.63
C CYS A 421 11.98 -6.69 8.31
N THR A 422 12.50 -5.47 8.44
CA THR A 422 11.69 -4.25 8.33
C THR A 422 11.56 -3.75 6.89
N MET A 423 10.49 -4.18 6.22
CA MET A 423 10.18 -3.77 4.84
C MET A 423 8.86 -2.96 4.63
N PRO A 424 8.55 -1.91 5.43
CA PRO A 424 7.27 -1.17 5.33
C PRO A 424 7.04 -0.45 3.99
N PHE A 425 8.11 -0.26 3.21
CA PHE A 425 8.09 0.38 1.91
C PHE A 425 8.44 -0.60 0.78
N GLY A 426 8.40 -1.90 1.05
CA GLY A 426 8.99 -2.92 0.18
C GLY A 426 10.51 -2.79 0.09
N GLU A 427 11.14 -3.53 -0.83
CA GLU A 427 12.59 -3.66 -0.90
C GLU A 427 13.15 -3.62 -2.33
N GLY A 428 14.45 -3.37 -2.43
CA GLY A 428 15.25 -3.51 -3.65
C GLY A 428 14.87 -2.56 -4.78
N SER A 429 14.80 -3.11 -6.00
CA SER A 429 14.62 -2.29 -7.21
C SER A 429 13.24 -1.60 -7.27
N ARG A 430 12.27 -2.13 -6.54
CA ARG A 430 10.86 -1.72 -6.54
C ARG A 430 10.41 -1.09 -5.21
N THR A 431 11.34 -0.70 -4.33
CA THR A 431 11.01 0.05 -3.09
C THR A 431 10.16 1.27 -3.40
N CYS A 432 9.22 1.57 -2.50
CA CYS A 432 8.30 2.69 -2.59
C CYS A 432 9.02 4.00 -2.87
N LEU A 433 8.57 4.66 -3.93
CA LEU A 433 9.07 5.96 -4.36
C LEU A 433 8.68 7.07 -3.37
N GLY A 434 7.50 6.97 -2.76
CA GLY A 434 6.95 7.95 -1.82
C GLY A 434 7.45 7.84 -0.38
N ARG A 435 8.40 6.95 -0.07
CA ARG A 435 8.83 6.69 1.33
C ARG A 435 9.30 7.93 2.09
N HIS A 436 9.94 8.88 1.39
CA HIS A 436 10.44 10.10 2.02
C HIS A 436 9.30 11.06 2.33
N LEU A 437 8.35 11.21 1.41
CA LEU A 437 7.12 11.99 1.61
C LEU A 437 6.30 11.43 2.78
N ALA A 438 6.06 10.12 2.79
CA ALA A 438 5.31 9.47 3.88
C ALA A 438 5.98 9.72 5.26
N ARG A 439 7.31 9.64 5.36
CA ARG A 439 8.02 9.95 6.60
C ARG A 439 7.96 11.44 6.99
N ILE A 440 7.95 12.34 6.01
CA ILE A 440 7.73 13.77 6.25
C ILE A 440 6.34 14.00 6.86
N GLU A 441 5.30 13.47 6.21
CA GLU A 441 3.91 13.60 6.69
C GLU A 441 3.75 13.00 8.07
N LEU A 442 4.24 11.77 8.32
CA LEU A 442 4.15 11.10 9.61
C LEU A 442 4.84 11.87 10.73
N ARG A 443 6.02 12.45 10.48
CA ARG A 443 6.72 13.26 11.50
C ARG A 443 6.00 14.58 11.77
N LEU A 444 5.63 15.30 10.72
CA LEU A 444 4.97 16.61 10.85
C LEU A 444 3.63 16.49 11.55
N ILE A 445 2.78 15.54 11.13
CA ILE A 445 1.47 15.37 11.76
C ILE A 445 1.62 14.98 13.23
N THR A 446 2.54 14.07 13.57
CA THR A 446 2.73 13.61 14.95
C THR A 446 3.19 14.76 15.84
N ALA A 447 4.24 15.47 15.43
CA ALA A 447 4.79 16.57 16.21
C ALA A 447 3.76 17.71 16.38
N ARG A 448 3.09 18.13 15.29
CA ARG A 448 2.10 19.21 15.36
C ARG A 448 0.85 18.82 16.11
N PHE A 449 0.37 17.59 15.96
CA PHE A 449 -0.80 17.09 16.67
C PHE A 449 -0.57 17.09 18.19
N PHE A 450 0.51 16.46 18.67
CA PHE A 450 0.77 16.37 20.11
C PHE A 450 1.25 17.68 20.75
N ARG A 451 1.86 18.59 19.98
CA ARG A 451 2.11 19.97 20.42
C ARG A 451 0.81 20.77 20.58
N SER A 452 -0.17 20.52 19.71
CA SER A 452 -1.45 21.24 19.72
C SER A 452 -2.45 20.67 20.72
N PHE A 453 -2.34 19.37 21.01
CA PHE A 453 -3.28 18.58 21.80
C PHE A 453 -2.53 17.58 22.71
N PRO A 454 -1.79 18.05 23.72
CA PRO A 454 -1.01 17.17 24.62
C PRO A 454 -1.90 16.18 25.39
N ASP A 455 -3.12 16.60 25.71
CA ASP A 455 -4.11 15.83 26.46
C ASP A 455 -5.08 15.05 25.56
N ALA A 456 -4.73 14.88 24.28
CA ALA A 456 -5.51 14.08 23.35
C ALA A 456 -5.64 12.61 23.80
N GLU A 457 -6.87 12.10 23.75
CA GLU A 457 -7.26 10.76 24.19
C GLU A 457 -8.25 10.13 23.21
N VAL A 458 -8.20 8.80 23.09
CA VAL A 458 -9.19 8.07 22.28
C VAL A 458 -10.58 8.29 22.88
N SER A 459 -11.50 8.79 22.07
CA SER A 459 -12.88 9.06 22.48
C SER A 459 -13.70 7.77 22.52
N VAL A 460 -14.68 7.73 23.41
CA VAL A 460 -15.71 6.69 23.47
C VAL A 460 -17.05 7.17 22.92
N GLN A 461 -17.10 8.39 22.39
CA GLN A 461 -18.30 8.95 21.78
C GLN A 461 -18.73 8.10 20.58
N GLU A 462 -20.02 8.15 20.27
CA GLU A 462 -20.61 7.41 19.15
C GLU A 462 -20.33 5.89 19.22
N GLY A 463 -20.08 5.38 20.43
CA GLY A 463 -19.76 3.97 20.68
C GLY A 463 -18.42 3.53 20.10
N MET A 464 -17.48 4.45 19.84
CA MET A 464 -16.13 4.07 19.40
C MET A 464 -15.46 3.22 20.49
N CYS A 465 -14.81 2.13 20.06
CA CYS A 465 -14.04 1.25 20.91
C CYS A 465 -12.82 0.69 20.16
N ASP A 466 -12.02 -0.12 20.85
CA ASP A 466 -10.81 -0.71 20.25
C ASP A 466 -11.12 -1.63 19.07
N LYS A 467 -12.33 -2.20 18.98
CA LYS A 467 -12.76 -3.01 17.84
C LYS A 467 -12.79 -2.22 16.54
N ASP A 468 -13.13 -0.93 16.57
CA ASP A 468 -13.12 -0.05 15.40
C ASP A 468 -11.69 0.11 14.81
N MET A 469 -10.68 -0.16 15.63
CA MET A 469 -9.26 -0.04 15.29
C MET A 469 -8.58 -1.41 15.14
N GLU A 470 -9.33 -2.51 15.18
CA GLU A 470 -8.81 -3.80 14.76
C GLU A 470 -8.43 -3.74 13.27
N PRO A 471 -7.21 -4.14 12.89
CA PRO A 471 -6.79 -4.08 11.50
C PRO A 471 -7.58 -5.02 10.60
N ALA A 472 -8.31 -4.46 9.64
CA ALA A 472 -8.79 -5.22 8.48
C ALA A 472 -7.64 -5.33 7.47
N LEU A 473 -7.19 -6.56 7.20
CA LEU A 473 -5.98 -6.85 6.42
C LEU A 473 -6.35 -7.18 4.96
N HIS A 474 -6.82 -6.17 4.23
CA HIS A 474 -6.96 -6.26 2.78
C HIS A 474 -5.58 -6.11 2.09
N PHE A 475 -5.56 -5.68 0.82
CA PHE A 475 -4.31 -5.23 0.19
C PHE A 475 -3.67 -4.07 0.97
N LEU A 476 -4.51 -3.17 1.49
CA LEU A 476 -4.13 -2.15 2.46
C LEU A 476 -4.64 -2.53 3.85
N MET A 477 -3.88 -2.18 4.88
CA MET A 477 -4.36 -2.20 6.25
C MET A 477 -5.24 -0.97 6.50
N VAL A 478 -6.45 -1.19 6.99
CA VAL A 478 -7.39 -0.12 7.37
C VAL A 478 -8.01 -0.42 8.74
N PRO A 479 -8.42 0.60 9.52
CA PRO A 479 -9.28 0.38 10.69
C PRO A 479 -10.61 -0.24 10.26
N SER A 480 -11.03 -1.34 10.91
CA SER A 480 -12.28 -2.04 10.59
C SER A 480 -13.53 -1.17 10.75
N GLY A 481 -13.52 -0.21 11.69
CA GLY A 481 -14.60 0.74 11.93
C GLY A 481 -14.60 1.95 10.99
N HIS A 482 -13.57 2.09 10.15
CA HIS A 482 -13.39 3.22 9.22
C HIS A 482 -13.47 4.62 9.87
N ARG A 483 -13.18 4.71 11.17
CA ARG A 483 -13.23 5.94 11.97
C ARG A 483 -12.18 5.88 13.08
N CYS A 484 -11.73 7.05 13.53
CA CYS A 484 -10.93 7.15 14.75
C CYS A 484 -11.27 8.48 15.43
N LEU A 485 -12.06 8.41 16.52
CA LEU A 485 -12.49 9.58 17.27
C LEU A 485 -11.48 9.90 18.37
N ILE A 486 -10.93 11.11 18.35
CA ILE A 486 -10.05 11.62 19.39
C ILE A 486 -10.72 12.80 20.07
N LYS A 487 -10.70 12.80 21.40
CA LYS A 487 -11.07 13.96 22.22
C LYS A 487 -9.81 14.76 22.51
N LEU A 488 -9.82 16.06 22.25
CA LEU A 488 -8.60 16.88 22.32
C LEU A 488 -8.35 17.48 23.71
N ASN A 489 -9.37 17.52 24.58
CA ASN A 489 -9.31 18.07 25.95
C ASN A 489 -8.54 19.41 25.99
N ALA A 490 -9.01 20.40 25.21
CA ALA A 490 -8.42 21.73 25.10
C ALA A 490 -8.81 22.66 26.25
#